data_AF-A0A0B5IH81-F1
#
_entry.id   AF-A0A0B5IH81-F1
#
_cell.length_a   1.000
_cell.length_b   1.000
_cell.length_c   1.000
_cell.angle_alpha   90.00
_cell.angle_beta   90.00
_cell.angle_gamma   90.00
#
_symmetry.space_group_name_H-M   'P 1'
#
loop_
_entity.id
_entity.type
_entity.pdbx_description
1 polymer ?
#
loop_
_entity_poly.entity_id
_entity_poly.type
_entity_poly.pdbx_seq_one_letter_code
_entity_poly.pdbx_strand_id
1 'polypeptide(L)'
;MNANHHESSGLSRTQQITLRGPAELADALPFVLGFHPTDSVVLVALHGERGRFGGRVRLGIPRSPREWASTADHLAECLVEGGSRSGTRPDGIVVFLCQDPAPGETGRRVMERLRPFAQRLRTACGALDIPVCEALCITDGLYFSYCCPDQRCCPPDGTPLALNGTSVMAAAAAYAGVQVRGSLRDMEARLKPRGGPGDEEQRAALDTAAASIVPRILEGAEGKGREEVREATLRLARGILRRFVSPKSTQSPKNQKSPQGPMGALGPKSPQAGAAGALSTASPVRPIVPGRQTGAVADDAADDALITTDEAAALVLGLQDRVTRDRAAEWMEGWEGTAALRLWRVLARRCVTPYQEHAAAPLTLAGWTAWSLGDEPTARVALGLALDADPEYVFARLLHQACNEGLDPESLRSCLRSERDARAASEQEVPSPSRRVRMRATRRPGTPQALRKPGRQTDGSGRRTTAGVRPGGPAATRPGSGTPRHGGQRGSRSGR
;
A
#
# COMPACT_ATOMS: atom_id res chain seq x y z
N MET A 1 3.27 -26.57 51.83
CA MET A 1 2.07 -26.60 50.99
C MET A 1 1.45 -25.23 51.05
N ASN A 2 1.92 -24.33 50.18
CA ASN A 2 1.52 -22.92 50.18
C ASN A 2 0.66 -22.66 48.94
N ALA A 3 -0.46 -22.01 49.20
CA ALA A 3 -1.32 -21.39 48.22
C ALA A 3 -0.52 -20.50 47.28
N ASN A 4 -0.78 -20.63 45.98
CA ASN A 4 -0.60 -19.55 45.02
C ASN A 4 -1.80 -19.59 44.08
N HIS A 5 -2.77 -18.73 44.41
CA HIS A 5 -3.78 -18.25 43.49
C HIS A 5 -3.07 -17.70 42.25
N HIS A 6 -3.25 -18.35 41.10
CA HIS A 6 -3.00 -17.70 39.83
C HIS A 6 -4.21 -16.78 39.55
N GLU A 7 -4.16 -15.56 40.10
CA GLU A 7 -4.93 -14.43 39.59
C GLU A 7 -4.59 -14.28 38.11
N SER A 8 -5.50 -14.74 37.27
CA SER A 8 -5.51 -14.42 35.85
C SER A 8 -5.94 -12.95 35.76
N SER A 9 -4.95 -12.06 35.81
CA SER A 9 -5.07 -10.64 35.56
C SER A 9 -6.00 -10.39 34.36
N GLY A 10 -7.17 -9.82 34.64
CA GLY A 10 -8.17 -9.45 33.65
C GLY A 10 -7.66 -8.35 32.74
N LEU A 11 -7.13 -8.72 31.58
CA LEU A 11 -6.74 -7.78 30.53
C LEU A 11 -7.98 -7.33 29.75
N SER A 12 -8.32 -6.06 29.95
CA SER A 12 -9.16 -5.18 29.13
C SER A 12 -10.63 -5.59 28.91
N ARG A 13 -11.55 -4.82 29.49
CA ARG A 13 -12.97 -4.74 29.06
C ARG A 13 -12.98 -4.41 27.56
N THR A 14 -13.02 -5.43 26.71
CA THR A 14 -13.28 -5.26 25.28
C THR A 14 -14.69 -4.72 25.18
N GLN A 15 -14.85 -3.43 24.88
CA GLN A 15 -16.17 -2.84 24.64
C GLN A 15 -16.80 -3.61 23.47
N GLN A 16 -17.82 -4.40 23.77
CA GLN A 16 -18.58 -5.15 22.77
C GLN A 16 -19.67 -4.25 22.23
N ILE A 17 -19.47 -3.73 21.02
CA ILE A 17 -20.49 -2.95 20.31
C ILE A 17 -21.39 -3.95 19.59
N THR A 18 -22.70 -3.88 19.87
CA THR A 18 -23.70 -4.72 19.21
C THR A 18 -24.37 -3.92 18.11
N LEU A 19 -24.26 -4.39 16.88
CA LEU A 19 -24.90 -3.78 15.71
C LEU A 19 -26.28 -4.42 15.50
N ARG A 20 -27.35 -3.63 15.55
CA ARG A 20 -28.74 -4.12 15.61
C ARG A 20 -29.52 -4.02 14.30
N GLY A 21 -28.91 -3.50 13.24
CA GLY A 21 -29.58 -3.36 11.96
C GLY A 21 -28.68 -2.91 10.81
N PRO A 22 -29.23 -2.82 9.59
CA PRO A 22 -28.47 -2.52 8.37
C PRO A 22 -27.79 -1.15 8.40
N ALA A 23 -28.44 -0.14 9.00
CA ALA A 23 -27.84 1.19 9.17
C ALA A 23 -26.55 1.13 10.01
N GLU A 24 -26.59 0.42 11.14
CA GLU A 24 -25.43 0.28 12.02
C GLU A 24 -24.33 -0.57 11.39
N LEU A 25 -24.69 -1.59 10.60
CA LEU A 25 -23.73 -2.39 9.82
C LEU A 25 -23.00 -1.54 8.77
N ALA A 26 -23.74 -0.73 8.01
CA ALA A 26 -23.16 0.15 6.98
C ALA A 26 -22.27 1.23 7.59
N ASP A 27 -22.71 1.83 8.71
CA ASP A 27 -21.94 2.83 9.44
C ASP A 27 -20.68 2.25 10.12
N ALA A 28 -20.70 0.98 10.52
CA ALA A 28 -19.55 0.34 11.13
C ALA A 28 -18.44 -0.05 10.14
N LEU A 29 -18.79 -0.22 8.86
CA LEU A 29 -17.88 -0.73 7.84
C LEU A 29 -16.53 0.03 7.77
N PRO A 30 -16.48 1.38 7.75
CA PRO A 30 -15.22 2.10 7.65
C PRO A 30 -14.30 1.88 8.84
N PHE A 31 -14.85 1.67 10.03
CA PHE A 31 -14.09 1.42 11.26
C PHE A 31 -13.53 0.01 11.30
N VAL A 32 -14.25 -0.96 10.72
CA VAL A 32 -13.80 -2.34 10.55
C VAL A 32 -12.65 -2.44 9.55
N LEU A 33 -12.65 -1.57 8.53
CA LEU A 33 -11.64 -1.53 7.48
C LEU A 33 -10.47 -0.57 7.78
N GLY A 34 -10.69 0.45 8.61
CA GLY A 34 -9.75 1.56 8.85
C GLY A 34 -9.78 2.67 7.78
N PHE A 35 -10.66 2.56 6.77
CA PHE A 35 -10.84 3.54 5.68
C PHE A 35 -12.26 3.45 5.12
N HIS A 36 -12.74 4.46 4.40
CA HIS A 36 -14.03 4.37 3.70
C HIS A 36 -13.85 3.64 2.36
N PRO A 37 -14.48 2.47 2.16
CA PRO A 37 -14.40 1.75 0.91
C PRO A 37 -15.16 2.49 -0.20
N THR A 38 -14.54 2.57 -1.37
CA THR A 38 -15.14 3.11 -2.61
C THR A 38 -14.82 2.15 -3.76
N ASP A 39 -15.73 2.02 -4.72
CA ASP A 39 -15.65 1.09 -5.85
C ASP A 39 -15.22 -0.34 -5.45
N SER A 40 -15.71 -0.81 -4.31
CA SER A 40 -15.25 -2.04 -3.66
C SER A 40 -16.42 -2.92 -3.22
N VAL A 41 -16.23 -4.23 -3.35
CA VAL A 41 -17.04 -5.27 -2.70
C VAL A 41 -16.30 -5.77 -1.46
N VAL A 42 -17.01 -5.89 -0.35
CA VAL A 42 -16.46 -6.36 0.93
C VAL A 42 -17.39 -7.43 1.51
N LEU A 43 -16.84 -8.58 1.86
CA LEU A 43 -17.54 -9.62 2.60
C LEU A 43 -16.93 -9.70 4.00
N VAL A 44 -17.78 -9.72 5.02
CA VAL A 44 -17.40 -9.86 6.42
C VAL A 44 -18.04 -11.13 6.96
N ALA A 45 -17.20 -12.06 7.43
CA ALA A 45 -17.64 -13.27 8.10
C ALA A 45 -18.15 -12.97 9.51
N LEU A 46 -19.23 -13.64 9.89
CA LEU A 46 -19.81 -13.64 11.22
C LEU A 46 -19.56 -14.99 11.90
N HIS A 47 -19.20 -14.95 13.18
CA HIS A 47 -18.92 -16.15 13.98
C HIS A 47 -19.64 -16.13 15.34
N GLY A 48 -20.06 -17.32 15.76
CA GLY A 48 -20.80 -17.59 16.99
C GLY A 48 -22.23 -17.08 16.98
N GLU A 49 -22.99 -17.45 18.00
CA GLU A 49 -24.43 -17.14 18.15
C GLU A 49 -24.74 -15.64 18.15
N ARG A 50 -23.76 -14.79 18.48
CA ARG A 50 -23.90 -13.33 18.52
C ARG A 50 -23.40 -12.63 17.26
N GLY A 51 -22.96 -13.37 16.24
CA GLY A 51 -22.52 -12.82 14.96
C GLY A 51 -21.32 -11.87 15.09
N ARG A 52 -20.23 -12.32 15.72
CA ARG A 52 -19.00 -11.51 15.84
C ARG A 52 -18.31 -11.38 14.50
N PHE A 53 -17.90 -10.16 14.15
CA PHE A 53 -17.13 -9.92 12.94
C PHE A 53 -15.79 -10.68 13.02
N GLY A 54 -15.49 -11.44 11.98
CA GLY A 54 -14.26 -12.23 11.86
C GLY A 54 -13.51 -11.89 10.58
N GLY A 55 -13.15 -12.92 9.81
CA GLY A 55 -12.46 -12.79 8.53
C GLY A 55 -13.17 -11.82 7.57
N ARG A 56 -12.39 -11.14 6.75
CA ARG A 56 -12.88 -10.17 5.77
C ARG A 56 -12.14 -10.36 4.45
N VAL A 57 -12.87 -10.28 3.35
CA VAL A 57 -12.29 -10.23 2.01
C VAL A 57 -12.82 -8.99 1.30
N ARG A 58 -11.93 -8.31 0.58
CA ARG A 58 -12.24 -7.12 -0.20
C ARG A 58 -11.66 -7.26 -1.60
N LEU A 59 -12.42 -6.80 -2.59
CA LEU A 59 -11.94 -6.61 -3.96
C LEU A 59 -12.53 -5.33 -4.56
N GLY A 60 -11.87 -4.73 -5.55
CA GLY A 60 -12.50 -3.71 -6.39
C GLY A 60 -13.68 -4.31 -7.18
N ILE A 61 -14.73 -3.54 -7.42
CA ILE A 61 -15.88 -4.01 -8.21
C ILE A 61 -15.45 -4.14 -9.68
N PRO A 62 -15.51 -5.34 -10.29
CA PRO A 62 -15.13 -5.51 -11.69
C PRO A 62 -16.02 -4.65 -12.61
N ARG A 63 -15.39 -3.93 -13.55
CA ARG A 63 -16.11 -3.04 -14.49
C ARG A 63 -16.99 -3.81 -15.47
N SER A 64 -16.59 -5.03 -15.80
CA SER A 64 -17.30 -5.90 -16.74
C SER A 64 -18.29 -6.80 -15.99
N PRO A 65 -19.60 -6.73 -16.29
CA PRO A 65 -20.59 -7.61 -15.67
C PRO A 65 -20.37 -9.11 -15.97
N ARG A 66 -19.56 -9.45 -16.97
CA ARG A 66 -19.23 -10.84 -17.32
C ARG A 66 -18.35 -11.50 -16.26
N GLU A 67 -17.54 -10.72 -15.54
CA GLU A 67 -16.62 -11.21 -14.51
C GLU A 67 -17.30 -11.37 -13.15
N TRP A 68 -18.51 -10.86 -12.96
CA TRP A 68 -19.20 -10.85 -11.67
C TRP A 68 -19.51 -12.24 -11.13
N ALA A 69 -19.73 -13.24 -12.00
CA ALA A 69 -19.98 -14.61 -11.57
C ALA A 69 -18.72 -15.23 -10.96
N SER A 70 -17.65 -15.33 -11.74
CA SER A 70 -16.37 -15.88 -11.27
C SER A 70 -15.81 -15.12 -10.08
N THR A 71 -15.99 -13.79 -10.04
CA THR A 71 -15.56 -12.97 -8.91
C THR A 71 -16.35 -13.30 -7.64
N ALA A 72 -17.66 -13.48 -7.75
CA ALA A 72 -18.50 -13.81 -6.60
C ALA A 72 -18.14 -15.18 -6.01
N ASP A 73 -17.94 -16.18 -6.87
CA ASP A 73 -17.53 -17.53 -6.48
C ASP A 73 -16.18 -17.49 -5.76
N HIS A 74 -15.19 -16.82 -6.37
CA HIS A 74 -13.85 -16.73 -5.79
C HIS A 74 -13.81 -15.99 -4.45
N LEU A 75 -14.58 -14.90 -4.29
CA LEU A 75 -14.67 -14.17 -3.02
C LEU A 75 -15.30 -15.01 -1.90
N ALA A 76 -16.34 -15.78 -2.23
CA ALA A 76 -16.99 -16.67 -1.28
C ALA A 76 -16.02 -17.78 -0.83
N GLU A 77 -15.34 -18.43 -1.77
CA GLU A 77 -14.32 -19.46 -1.50
C GLU A 77 -13.18 -18.91 -0.63
N CYS A 78 -12.60 -17.76 -1.02
CA CYS A 78 -11.50 -17.12 -0.29
C CYS A 78 -11.86 -16.84 1.18
N LEU A 79 -13.11 -16.42 1.45
CA LEU A 79 -13.54 -16.14 2.82
C LEU A 79 -13.64 -17.43 3.66
N VAL A 80 -14.09 -18.53 3.07
CA VAL A 80 -14.20 -19.84 3.73
C VAL A 80 -12.83 -20.47 3.96
N GLU A 81 -11.95 -20.42 2.96
CA GLU A 81 -10.57 -20.90 3.08
C GLU A 81 -9.78 -20.08 4.10
N GLY A 82 -9.96 -18.75 4.10
CA GLY A 82 -9.37 -17.85 5.09
C GLY A 82 -9.82 -18.14 6.52
N GLY A 83 -11.12 -18.42 6.71
CA GLY A 83 -11.66 -18.84 8.02
C GLY A 83 -11.12 -20.19 8.51
N SER A 84 -10.81 -21.09 7.57
CA SER A 84 -10.24 -22.42 7.88
C SER A 84 -8.85 -22.33 8.50
N ARG A 85 -8.05 -21.31 8.18
CA ARG A 85 -6.74 -21.05 8.84
C ARG A 85 -6.89 -20.70 10.33
N SER A 86 -8.03 -20.11 10.71
CA SER A 86 -8.41 -19.83 12.10
C SER A 86 -9.23 -20.95 12.74
N GLY A 87 -9.50 -22.04 12.01
CA GLY A 87 -10.16 -23.25 12.53
C GLY A 87 -11.68 -23.21 12.62
N THR A 88 -12.35 -22.16 12.11
CA THR A 88 -13.83 -22.04 12.18
C THR A 88 -14.40 -21.53 10.87
N ARG A 89 -15.38 -22.26 10.32
CA ARG A 89 -16.19 -21.81 9.19
C ARG A 89 -17.10 -20.66 9.65
N PRO A 90 -17.38 -19.64 8.81
CA PRO A 90 -18.33 -18.59 9.15
C PRO A 90 -19.75 -19.15 9.34
N ASP A 91 -20.44 -18.67 10.37
CA ASP A 91 -21.86 -18.96 10.62
C ASP A 91 -22.80 -18.10 9.75
N GLY A 92 -22.27 -17.00 9.21
CA GLY A 92 -22.98 -16.13 8.27
C GLY A 92 -22.06 -15.07 7.66
N ILE A 93 -22.56 -14.36 6.66
CA ILE A 93 -21.81 -13.32 5.94
C ILE A 93 -22.64 -12.05 5.82
N VAL A 94 -21.97 -10.90 5.94
CA VAL A 94 -22.51 -9.59 5.51
C VAL A 94 -21.77 -9.14 4.26
N VAL A 95 -22.51 -8.74 3.24
CA VAL A 95 -21.98 -8.23 1.96
C VAL A 95 -22.16 -6.72 1.89
N PHE A 96 -21.11 -6.00 1.49
CA PHE A 96 -21.16 -4.57 1.23
C PHE A 96 -20.66 -4.29 -0.19
N LEU A 97 -21.44 -3.52 -0.94
CA LEU A 97 -21.11 -3.01 -2.27
C LEU A 97 -21.03 -1.50 -2.18
N CYS A 98 -19.82 -0.96 -2.23
CA CYS A 98 -19.56 0.46 -2.04
C CYS A 98 -19.15 1.07 -3.37
N GLN A 99 -19.95 1.98 -3.90
CA GLN A 99 -19.67 2.65 -5.15
C GLN A 99 -20.35 4.01 -5.18
N ASP A 100 -19.58 5.05 -5.51
CA ASP A 100 -20.15 6.39 -5.68
C ASP A 100 -20.78 6.53 -7.08
N PRO A 101 -21.82 7.36 -7.22
CA PRO A 101 -22.44 7.60 -8.51
C PRO A 101 -21.50 8.37 -9.44
N ALA A 102 -21.60 8.09 -10.74
CA ALA A 102 -21.00 8.96 -11.74
C ALA A 102 -21.65 10.36 -11.72
N PRO A 103 -20.99 11.41 -12.26
CA PRO A 103 -21.59 12.75 -12.34
C PRO A 103 -22.97 12.71 -13.03
N GLY A 104 -24.02 13.14 -12.31
CA GLY A 104 -25.42 13.12 -12.79
C GLY A 104 -26.15 11.77 -12.66
N GLU A 105 -25.50 10.75 -12.08
CA GLU A 105 -26.13 9.49 -11.71
C GLU A 105 -26.70 9.57 -10.28
N THR A 106 -27.80 8.86 -10.03
CA THR A 106 -28.40 8.78 -8.69
C THR A 106 -27.95 7.50 -7.98
N GLY A 107 -27.88 7.50 -6.65
CA GLY A 107 -27.55 6.31 -5.87
C GLY A 107 -28.46 5.11 -6.17
N ARG A 108 -29.74 5.35 -6.47
CA ARG A 108 -30.69 4.31 -6.91
C ARG A 108 -30.23 3.61 -8.19
N ARG A 109 -29.70 4.35 -9.17
CA ARG A 109 -29.17 3.74 -10.41
C ARG A 109 -27.96 2.87 -10.14
N VAL A 110 -27.06 3.30 -9.26
CA VAL A 110 -25.91 2.51 -8.81
C VAL A 110 -26.39 1.20 -8.17
N MET A 111 -27.35 1.28 -7.25
CA MET A 111 -27.94 0.10 -6.59
C MET A 111 -28.58 -0.87 -7.59
N GLU A 112 -29.39 -0.38 -8.54
CA GLU A 112 -30.00 -1.24 -9.56
C GLU A 112 -28.96 -1.87 -10.49
N ARG A 113 -27.90 -1.13 -10.83
CA ARG A 113 -26.77 -1.65 -11.62
C ARG A 113 -26.05 -2.80 -10.91
N LEU A 114 -25.83 -2.67 -9.59
CA LEU A 114 -25.09 -3.65 -8.79
C LEU A 114 -25.97 -4.82 -8.29
N ARG A 115 -27.30 -4.72 -8.40
CA ARG A 115 -28.25 -5.78 -8.00
C ARG A 115 -27.90 -7.18 -8.54
N PRO A 116 -27.54 -7.38 -9.82
CA PRO A 116 -27.17 -8.70 -10.30
C PRO A 116 -25.89 -9.23 -9.65
N PHE A 117 -24.94 -8.36 -9.31
CA PHE A 117 -23.72 -8.76 -8.61
C PHE A 117 -24.01 -9.15 -7.16
N ALA A 118 -24.83 -8.36 -6.46
CA ALA A 118 -25.29 -8.69 -5.11
C ALA A 118 -25.99 -10.05 -5.07
N GLN A 119 -26.85 -10.33 -6.05
CA GLN A 119 -27.52 -11.62 -6.16
C GLN A 119 -26.54 -12.77 -6.37
N ARG A 120 -25.52 -12.59 -7.22
CA ARG A 120 -24.48 -13.61 -7.46
C ARG A 120 -23.67 -13.91 -6.20
N LEU A 121 -23.29 -12.88 -5.44
CA LEU A 121 -22.59 -13.05 -4.16
C LEU A 121 -23.41 -13.85 -3.17
N ARG A 122 -24.72 -13.58 -3.09
CA ARG A 122 -25.65 -14.34 -2.23
C ARG A 122 -25.78 -15.79 -2.65
N THR A 123 -25.91 -16.06 -3.95
CA THR A 123 -26.00 -17.43 -4.46
C THR A 123 -24.69 -18.19 -4.29
N ALA A 124 -23.54 -17.54 -4.50
CA ALA A 124 -22.22 -18.15 -4.30
C ALA A 124 -21.98 -18.53 -2.83
N CYS A 125 -22.27 -17.63 -1.89
CA CYS A 125 -22.20 -17.94 -0.46
C CYS A 125 -23.18 -19.06 -0.06
N GLY A 126 -24.40 -19.02 -0.61
CA GLY A 126 -25.42 -20.04 -0.37
C GLY A 126 -25.07 -21.42 -0.94
N ALA A 127 -24.35 -21.48 -2.07
CA ALA A 127 -23.81 -22.74 -2.61
C ALA A 127 -22.73 -23.36 -1.72
N LEU A 128 -22.11 -22.53 -0.87
CA LEU A 128 -21.21 -22.95 0.20
C LEU A 128 -21.94 -23.05 1.55
N ASP A 129 -23.25 -23.25 1.58
CA ASP A 129 -24.07 -23.42 2.80
C ASP A 129 -23.88 -22.33 3.88
N ILE A 130 -23.48 -21.12 3.48
CA ILE A 130 -23.28 -19.99 4.41
C ILE A 130 -24.33 -18.93 4.14
N PRO A 131 -25.20 -18.62 5.13
CA PRO A 131 -26.26 -17.65 4.93
C PRO A 131 -25.68 -16.23 4.82
N VAL A 132 -26.15 -15.48 3.82
CA VAL A 132 -25.92 -14.03 3.76
C VAL A 132 -26.99 -13.35 4.60
N CYS A 133 -26.60 -12.89 5.79
CA CYS A 133 -27.48 -12.23 6.74
C CYS A 133 -27.99 -10.89 6.19
N GLU A 134 -27.11 -10.15 5.52
CA GLU A 134 -27.43 -8.85 4.94
C GLU A 134 -26.52 -8.55 3.74
N ALA A 135 -27.06 -7.86 2.74
CA ALA A 135 -26.33 -7.39 1.57
C ALA A 135 -26.69 -5.93 1.32
N LEU A 136 -25.73 -5.02 1.48
CA LEU A 136 -25.95 -3.58 1.40
C LEU A 136 -25.26 -2.95 0.19
N CYS A 137 -25.93 -2.00 -0.46
CA CYS A 137 -25.32 -1.04 -1.36
C CYS A 137 -25.06 0.25 -0.58
N ILE A 138 -23.84 0.79 -0.63
CA ILE A 138 -23.47 2.08 -0.04
C ILE A 138 -23.04 3.00 -1.18
N THR A 139 -23.71 4.14 -1.33
CA THR A 139 -23.50 5.08 -2.43
C THR A 139 -23.90 6.48 -2.00
N ASP A 140 -23.07 7.49 -2.22
CA ASP A 140 -23.40 8.91 -1.98
C ASP A 140 -23.97 9.20 -0.57
N GLY A 141 -23.40 8.58 0.47
CA GLY A 141 -23.89 8.73 1.84
C GLY A 141 -25.26 8.07 2.11
N LEU A 142 -25.79 7.32 1.16
CA LEU A 142 -27.00 6.51 1.29
C LEU A 142 -26.64 5.03 1.41
N TYR A 143 -27.50 4.26 2.06
CA TYR A 143 -27.48 2.81 1.99
C TYR A 143 -28.81 2.22 1.50
N PHE A 144 -28.72 1.06 0.87
CA PHE A 144 -29.83 0.24 0.41
C PHE A 144 -29.60 -1.20 0.84
N SER A 145 -30.62 -1.90 1.31
CA SER A 145 -30.55 -3.34 1.52
C SER A 145 -31.10 -4.10 0.31
N TYR A 146 -30.38 -5.12 -0.13
CA TYR A 146 -30.86 -6.10 -1.11
C TYR A 146 -31.65 -7.26 -0.46
N CYS A 147 -31.62 -7.37 0.87
CA CYS A 147 -32.31 -8.42 1.63
C CYS A 147 -33.68 -7.96 2.16
N CYS A 148 -33.84 -6.69 2.50
CA CYS A 148 -35.07 -6.15 3.06
C CYS A 148 -36.08 -5.78 1.95
N PRO A 149 -37.27 -6.41 1.90
CA PRO A 149 -38.32 -6.06 0.94
C PRO A 149 -39.20 -4.89 1.40
N ASP A 150 -39.09 -4.46 2.67
CA ASP A 150 -39.97 -3.43 3.25
C ASP A 150 -39.52 -2.02 2.84
N GLN A 151 -40.37 -1.34 2.06
CA GLN A 151 -40.13 0.03 1.60
C GLN A 151 -40.17 1.08 2.71
N ARG A 152 -40.75 0.78 3.89
CA ARG A 152 -40.71 1.68 5.05
C ARG A 152 -39.34 1.62 5.74
N CYS A 153 -38.73 0.44 5.74
CA CYS A 153 -37.38 0.22 6.27
C CYS A 153 -36.29 0.62 5.26
N CYS A 154 -36.49 0.31 3.99
CA CYS A 154 -35.58 0.56 2.88
C CYS A 154 -36.32 1.28 1.74
N PRO A 155 -36.49 2.62 1.83
CA PRO A 155 -37.10 3.42 0.78
C PRO A 155 -36.34 3.30 -0.55
N PRO A 156 -37.03 3.40 -1.70
CA PRO A 156 -36.44 3.20 -3.02
C PRO A 156 -35.39 4.26 -3.40
N ASP A 157 -35.41 5.42 -2.74
CA ASP A 157 -34.43 6.50 -2.94
C ASP A 157 -33.23 6.40 -1.99
N GLY A 158 -33.21 5.39 -1.11
CA GLY A 158 -32.12 5.11 -0.18
C GLY A 158 -32.32 5.73 1.19
N THR A 159 -31.66 5.15 2.18
CA THR A 159 -31.68 5.65 3.56
C THR A 159 -30.37 6.39 3.84
N PRO A 160 -30.39 7.61 4.41
CA PRO A 160 -29.16 8.31 4.77
C PRO A 160 -28.38 7.55 5.83
N LEU A 161 -27.07 7.46 5.62
CA LEU A 161 -26.14 7.04 6.65
C LEU A 161 -26.04 8.11 7.74
N ALA A 162 -25.69 7.68 8.95
CA ALA A 162 -25.44 8.61 10.04
C ALA A 162 -24.33 9.61 9.63
N LEU A 163 -24.50 10.87 10.04
CA LEU A 163 -23.48 11.89 9.80
C LEU A 163 -22.14 11.44 10.40
N ASN A 164 -21.11 11.40 9.56
CA ASN A 164 -19.76 10.96 9.90
C ASN A 164 -19.33 11.44 11.29
N GLY A 165 -19.06 10.51 12.21
CA GLY A 165 -18.56 10.83 13.55
C GLY A 165 -19.61 10.91 14.66
N THR A 166 -20.91 10.80 14.35
CA THR A 166 -21.98 10.90 15.37
C THR A 166 -22.51 9.56 15.88
N SER A 167 -22.10 8.45 15.27
CA SER A 167 -22.58 7.14 15.65
C SER A 167 -21.88 6.57 16.89
N VAL A 168 -22.52 5.59 17.53
CA VAL A 168 -21.94 4.83 18.65
C VAL A 168 -20.64 4.13 18.21
N MET A 169 -20.60 3.62 16.97
CA MET A 169 -19.38 3.02 16.43
C MET A 169 -18.28 4.06 16.24
N ALA A 170 -18.58 5.23 15.69
CA ALA A 170 -17.60 6.30 15.54
C ALA A 170 -17.03 6.79 16.87
N ALA A 171 -17.89 6.95 17.88
CA ALA A 171 -17.49 7.33 19.23
C ALA A 171 -16.59 6.27 19.88
N ALA A 172 -16.96 4.98 19.76
CA ALA A 172 -16.18 3.89 20.32
C ALA A 172 -14.85 3.68 19.57
N ALA A 173 -14.85 3.82 18.25
CA ALA A 173 -13.65 3.79 17.42
C ALA A 173 -12.68 4.92 17.78
N ALA A 174 -13.18 6.15 17.96
CA ALA A 174 -12.39 7.27 18.44
C ALA A 174 -11.81 7.02 19.84
N TYR A 175 -12.60 6.47 20.77
CA TYR A 175 -12.13 6.08 22.10
C TYR A 175 -11.04 4.99 22.03
N ALA A 176 -11.18 4.03 21.11
CA ALA A 176 -10.19 2.98 20.85
C ALA A 176 -8.98 3.45 20.02
N GLY A 177 -8.92 4.73 19.64
CA GLY A 177 -7.83 5.29 18.83
C GLY A 177 -7.85 4.90 17.34
N VAL A 178 -8.94 4.29 16.86
CA VAL A 178 -9.10 3.91 15.45
C VAL A 178 -9.28 5.17 14.60
N GLN A 179 -8.38 5.37 13.63
CA GLN A 179 -8.41 6.50 12.71
C GLN A 179 -8.90 6.03 11.33
N VAL A 180 -10.09 6.46 10.92
CA VAL A 180 -10.60 6.16 9.57
C VAL A 180 -9.99 7.13 8.56
N ARG A 181 -9.22 6.60 7.61
CA ARG A 181 -8.50 7.38 6.58
C ARG A 181 -9.35 7.57 5.34
N GLY A 182 -9.88 8.80 5.14
CA GLY A 182 -10.48 9.30 3.88
C GLY A 182 -11.38 8.30 3.13
N SER A 183 -11.64 8.54 1.85
CA SER A 183 -12.13 7.49 0.95
C SER A 183 -10.99 6.84 0.19
N LEU A 184 -11.20 5.62 -0.29
CA LEU A 184 -10.23 4.95 -1.16
C LEU A 184 -9.97 5.75 -2.44
N ARG A 185 -11.03 6.33 -3.00
CA ARG A 185 -10.94 7.23 -4.16
C ARG A 185 -10.07 8.45 -3.86
N ASP A 186 -10.17 9.02 -2.66
CA ASP A 186 -9.29 10.12 -2.24
C ASP A 186 -7.83 9.66 -2.18
N MET A 187 -7.56 8.49 -1.58
CA MET A 187 -6.21 7.95 -1.52
C MET A 187 -5.62 7.71 -2.91
N GLU A 188 -6.41 7.15 -3.84
CA GLU A 188 -5.99 6.96 -5.24
C GLU A 188 -5.77 8.28 -5.98
N ALA A 189 -6.66 9.26 -5.81
CA ALA A 189 -6.59 10.56 -6.48
C ALA A 189 -5.33 11.36 -6.09
N ARG A 190 -4.74 11.06 -4.94
CA ARG A 190 -3.47 11.63 -4.50
C ARG A 190 -2.24 11.00 -5.16
N LEU A 191 -2.40 9.83 -5.77
CA LEU A 191 -1.30 9.06 -6.37
C LEU A 191 -1.37 9.04 -7.91
N LYS A 192 -2.57 9.14 -8.49
CA LYS A 192 -2.78 9.15 -9.94
C LYS A 192 -2.49 10.52 -10.56
N PRO A 193 -1.95 10.56 -11.79
CA PRO A 193 -1.90 11.80 -12.58
C PRO A 193 -3.29 12.43 -12.68
N ARG A 194 -3.38 13.74 -12.45
CA ARG A 194 -4.67 14.46 -12.42
C ARG A 194 -5.19 14.81 -13.81
N GLY A 195 -4.33 14.71 -14.83
CA GLY A 195 -4.62 15.23 -16.17
C GLY A 195 -4.60 16.75 -16.18
N GLY A 196 -3.90 17.37 -17.14
CA GLY A 196 -3.91 18.83 -17.24
C GLY A 196 -2.92 19.43 -18.22
N PRO A 197 -2.92 20.77 -18.35
CA PRO A 197 -2.06 21.49 -19.30
C PRO A 197 -0.55 21.30 -19.03
N GLY A 198 -0.16 20.94 -17.81
CA GLY A 198 1.23 20.62 -17.47
C GLY A 198 1.71 19.25 -17.95
N ASP A 199 0.83 18.39 -18.46
CA ASP A 199 1.21 17.03 -18.88
C ASP A 199 2.09 17.03 -20.12
N GLU A 200 1.91 18.00 -21.04
CA GLU A 200 2.74 18.13 -22.24
C GLU A 200 4.18 18.54 -21.88
N GLU A 201 4.33 19.52 -20.98
CA GLU A 201 5.64 19.95 -20.48
C GLU A 201 6.33 18.80 -19.72
N GLN A 202 5.58 18.09 -18.86
CA GLN A 202 6.11 16.94 -18.15
C GLN A 202 6.54 15.82 -19.10
N ARG A 203 5.79 15.56 -20.17
CA ARG A 203 6.13 14.56 -21.19
C ARG A 203 7.43 14.94 -21.92
N ALA A 204 7.57 16.20 -22.32
CA ALA A 204 8.78 16.68 -22.98
C ALA A 204 10.03 16.57 -22.07
N ALA A 205 9.88 16.85 -20.77
CA ALA A 205 10.94 16.66 -19.79
C ALA A 205 11.31 15.18 -19.63
N LEU A 206 10.32 14.28 -19.60
CA LEU A 206 10.53 12.82 -19.55
C LEU A 206 11.26 12.30 -20.80
N ASP A 207 10.88 12.76 -21.99
CA ASP A 207 11.55 12.39 -23.25
C ASP A 207 13.03 12.83 -23.24
N THR A 208 13.29 14.06 -22.77
CA THR A 208 14.65 14.62 -22.65
C THR A 208 15.49 13.86 -21.62
N ALA A 209 14.90 13.55 -20.47
CA ALA A 209 15.53 12.74 -19.44
C ALA A 209 15.79 11.31 -19.95
N ALA A 210 14.87 10.72 -20.70
CA ALA A 210 15.00 9.37 -21.24
C ALA A 210 16.17 9.27 -22.20
N ALA A 211 16.28 10.22 -23.13
CA ALA A 211 17.37 10.29 -24.09
C ALA A 211 18.76 10.42 -23.43
N SER A 212 18.85 10.98 -22.22
CA SER A 212 20.12 11.21 -21.52
C SER A 212 20.46 10.16 -20.47
N ILE A 213 19.47 9.63 -19.75
CA ILE A 213 19.65 8.74 -18.59
C ILE A 213 19.63 7.27 -19.01
N VAL A 214 18.70 6.85 -19.87
CA VAL A 214 18.51 5.45 -20.24
C VAL A 214 19.78 4.82 -20.85
N PRO A 215 20.49 5.49 -21.80
CA PRO A 215 21.74 4.94 -22.33
C PRO A 215 22.81 4.75 -21.27
N ARG A 216 22.88 5.61 -20.25
CA ARG A 216 23.87 5.48 -19.16
C ARG A 216 23.56 4.31 -18.23
N ILE A 217 22.28 3.99 -18.05
CA ILE A 217 21.83 2.83 -17.28
C ILE A 217 22.11 1.52 -18.02
N LEU A 218 21.83 1.47 -19.33
CA LEU A 218 21.92 0.24 -20.14
C LEU A 218 23.31 -0.02 -20.72
N GLU A 219 24.01 1.02 -21.18
CA GLU A 219 25.21 0.94 -22.03
C GLU A 219 26.47 1.52 -21.37
N GLY A 220 26.39 1.94 -20.11
CA GLY A 220 27.51 2.54 -19.39
C GLY A 220 28.72 1.61 -19.31
N ALA A 221 29.89 2.12 -19.72
CA ALA A 221 31.16 1.38 -19.66
C ALA A 221 31.42 0.83 -18.26
N GLU A 222 31.52 -0.50 -18.15
CA GLU A 222 31.84 -1.24 -16.91
C GLU A 222 30.98 -0.83 -15.68
N GLY A 223 29.73 -0.39 -15.90
CA GLY A 223 28.81 0.01 -14.82
C GLY A 223 29.05 1.41 -14.22
N LYS A 224 30.04 2.17 -14.71
CA LYS A 224 30.30 3.55 -14.23
C LYS A 224 29.15 4.51 -14.51
N GLY A 225 28.54 4.42 -15.70
CA GLY A 225 27.37 5.25 -16.04
C GLY A 225 26.18 5.01 -15.12
N ARG A 226 25.99 3.77 -14.66
CA ARG A 226 24.94 3.39 -13.71
C ARG A 226 25.21 3.94 -12.31
N GLU A 227 26.46 3.92 -11.84
CA GLU A 227 26.88 4.61 -10.61
C GLU A 227 26.59 6.11 -10.67
N GLU A 228 27.02 6.77 -11.75
CA GLU A 228 26.89 8.21 -11.89
C GLU A 228 25.43 8.64 -11.87
N VAL A 229 24.57 7.92 -12.59
CA VAL A 229 23.12 8.13 -12.55
C VAL A 229 22.59 7.91 -11.14
N ARG A 230 22.94 6.80 -10.49
CA ARG A 230 22.53 6.50 -9.11
C ARG A 230 22.87 7.61 -8.14
N GLU A 231 24.13 8.02 -8.11
CA GLU A 231 24.62 9.07 -7.21
C GLU A 231 23.98 10.42 -7.53
N ALA A 232 23.77 10.75 -8.81
CA ALA A 232 23.05 11.96 -9.20
C ALA A 232 21.59 11.93 -8.75
N THR A 233 20.87 10.83 -8.97
CA THR A 233 19.47 10.65 -8.58
C THR A 233 19.29 10.71 -7.06
N LEU A 234 20.10 9.98 -6.29
CA LEU A 234 20.02 10.01 -4.83
C LEU A 234 20.36 11.38 -4.25
N ARG A 235 21.34 12.08 -4.84
CA ARG A 235 21.70 13.45 -4.43
C ARG A 235 20.57 14.43 -4.72
N LEU A 236 19.96 14.35 -5.90
CA LEU A 236 18.81 15.18 -6.28
C LEU A 236 17.63 14.92 -5.34
N ALA A 237 17.29 13.66 -5.11
CA ALA A 237 16.19 13.27 -4.23
C ALA A 237 16.42 13.77 -2.79
N ARG A 238 17.62 13.57 -2.22
CA ARG A 238 17.97 14.13 -0.89
C ARG A 238 17.87 15.65 -0.84
N GLY A 239 18.26 16.34 -1.92
CA GLY A 239 18.09 17.78 -2.06
C GLY A 239 16.64 18.21 -1.95
N ILE A 240 15.73 17.50 -2.63
CA ILE A 240 14.29 17.75 -2.61
C ILE A 240 13.67 17.38 -1.24
N LEU A 241 14.07 16.28 -0.61
CA LEU A 241 13.62 15.92 0.74
C LEU A 241 13.88 17.04 1.75
N ARG A 242 15.04 17.72 1.65
CA ARG A 242 15.36 18.87 2.49
C ARG A 242 14.46 20.09 2.21
N ARG A 243 14.01 20.29 0.98
CA ARG A 243 13.04 21.36 0.64
C ARG A 243 11.69 21.13 1.33
N PHE A 244 11.25 19.88 1.44
CA PHE A 244 10.01 19.54 2.13
C PHE A 244 10.04 19.79 3.64
N VAL A 245 11.21 19.71 4.27
CA VAL A 245 11.41 19.95 5.71
C VAL A 245 11.67 21.43 6.02
N SER A 246 12.29 22.16 5.09
CA SER A 246 12.58 23.59 5.20
C SER A 246 11.94 24.35 4.04
N PRO A 247 10.63 24.64 4.09
CA PRO A 247 10.00 25.51 3.12
C PRO A 247 10.49 26.95 3.35
N LYS A 248 11.69 27.29 2.86
CA LYS A 248 12.10 28.68 2.77
C LYS A 248 11.17 29.36 1.78
N SER A 249 10.50 30.42 2.24
CA SER A 249 9.66 31.32 1.45
C SER A 249 10.34 31.69 0.12
N THR A 250 9.94 31.04 -0.97
CA THR A 250 10.35 31.40 -2.32
C THR A 250 9.61 32.68 -2.71
N GLN A 251 10.28 33.80 -2.46
CA GLN A 251 10.24 35.08 -3.18
C GLN A 251 8.85 35.62 -3.60
N SER A 252 8.25 36.45 -2.75
CA SER A 252 7.37 37.53 -3.24
C SER A 252 8.19 38.52 -4.07
N PRO A 253 7.78 38.88 -5.30
CA PRO A 253 8.41 39.95 -6.05
C PRO A 253 8.30 41.27 -5.30
N LYS A 254 9.43 41.97 -5.22
CA LYS A 254 9.57 43.28 -4.55
C LYS A 254 8.56 44.28 -5.11
N ASN A 255 7.76 44.82 -4.19
CA ASN A 255 6.88 45.97 -4.37
C ASN A 255 7.68 47.14 -4.97
N GLN A 256 7.46 47.48 -6.25
CA GLN A 256 7.97 48.70 -6.84
C GLN A 256 7.06 49.87 -6.48
N LYS A 257 7.71 50.90 -5.94
CA LYS A 257 7.18 52.20 -5.53
C LYS A 257 6.19 52.81 -6.54
N SER A 258 5.04 53.28 -6.05
CA SER A 258 4.27 54.35 -6.68
C SER A 258 4.50 55.67 -5.92
N PRO A 259 4.68 56.82 -6.60
CA PRO A 259 4.74 58.12 -5.93
C PRO A 259 3.33 58.67 -5.64
N GLN A 260 3.28 59.52 -4.61
CA GLN A 260 2.13 60.25 -4.09
C GLN A 260 1.64 61.38 -5.01
N GLY A 261 0.33 61.69 -4.96
CA GLY A 261 -0.25 62.98 -5.37
C GLY A 261 -1.73 62.92 -5.79
N PRO A 262 -2.55 63.97 -5.57
CA PRO A 262 -3.66 63.88 -4.62
C PRO A 262 -5.06 64.32 -5.11
N MET A 263 -6.06 64.11 -4.22
CA MET A 263 -7.34 64.85 -4.00
C MET A 263 -8.35 65.08 -5.15
N GLY A 264 -9.63 64.82 -4.85
CA GLY A 264 -10.77 65.42 -5.55
C GLY A 264 -12.12 64.92 -5.01
N ALA A 265 -13.03 65.85 -4.74
CA ALA A 265 -14.15 65.75 -3.80
C ALA A 265 -15.52 65.42 -4.43
N LEU A 266 -16.52 65.39 -3.54
CA LEU A 266 -17.97 65.71 -3.70
C LEU A 266 -18.97 64.55 -3.61
N GLY A 267 -19.79 64.59 -2.54
CA GLY A 267 -21.09 63.90 -2.43
C GLY A 267 -22.21 64.65 -3.21
N PRO A 268 -23.50 64.64 -2.80
CA PRO A 268 -24.02 64.13 -1.52
C PRO A 268 -25.47 63.56 -1.51
N LYS A 269 -25.95 63.26 -0.29
CA LYS A 269 -27.33 63.38 0.27
C LYS A 269 -28.31 62.19 0.29
N SER A 270 -28.58 61.81 1.55
CA SER A 270 -29.64 61.05 2.23
C SER A 270 -31.08 61.62 2.03
N PRO A 271 -32.18 61.06 2.62
CA PRO A 271 -32.45 60.97 4.09
C PRO A 271 -33.01 59.59 4.57
N GLN A 272 -32.73 59.08 5.78
CA GLN A 272 -33.28 59.39 7.13
C GLN A 272 -34.82 59.27 7.20
N ALA A 273 -35.51 58.70 8.21
CA ALA A 273 -35.24 58.29 9.60
C ALA A 273 -36.31 57.23 9.97
N GLY A 274 -36.13 56.27 10.90
CA GLY A 274 -35.94 56.37 12.36
C GLY A 274 -36.87 55.29 12.99
N ALA A 275 -36.71 54.76 14.20
CA ALA A 275 -35.74 54.93 15.28
C ALA A 275 -35.94 53.77 16.28
N ALA A 276 -35.02 53.71 17.25
CA ALA A 276 -35.11 53.09 18.57
C ALA A 276 -34.83 51.58 18.67
N GLY A 277 -33.69 51.29 19.30
CA GLY A 277 -33.16 49.95 19.52
C GLY A 277 -33.56 49.32 20.85
N ALA A 278 -33.13 48.07 21.01
CA ALA A 278 -32.76 47.48 22.29
C ALA A 278 -32.02 46.15 22.08
N LEU A 279 -30.83 46.08 22.67
CA LEU A 279 -30.19 44.91 23.30
C LEU A 279 -29.81 43.68 22.44
N SER A 280 -28.50 43.64 22.19
CA SER A 280 -27.63 42.46 22.07
C SER A 280 -28.08 41.25 22.93
N THR A 281 -28.20 40.07 22.32
CA THR A 281 -27.70 38.78 22.85
C THR A 281 -27.68 37.72 21.74
N ALA A 282 -26.59 36.94 21.72
CA ALA A 282 -26.37 35.67 21.03
C ALA A 282 -26.27 35.68 19.48
N SER A 283 -25.05 35.83 18.97
CA SER A 283 -24.65 35.33 17.64
C SER A 283 -25.00 33.84 17.51
N PRO A 284 -25.61 33.39 16.40
CA PRO A 284 -25.77 31.96 16.15
C PRO A 284 -24.38 31.35 15.89
N VAL A 285 -24.06 30.32 16.66
CA VAL A 285 -22.90 29.45 16.43
C VAL A 285 -23.04 28.90 15.01
N ARG A 286 -22.14 29.32 14.11
CA ARG A 286 -22.06 28.76 12.76
C ARG A 286 -21.75 27.26 12.86
N PRO A 287 -22.42 26.41 12.08
CA PRO A 287 -22.08 24.99 12.03
C PRO A 287 -20.64 24.83 11.53
N ILE A 288 -19.85 24.09 12.29
CA ILE A 288 -18.51 23.66 11.88
C ILE A 288 -18.71 22.63 10.77
N VAL A 289 -18.60 23.07 9.51
CA VAL A 289 -18.47 22.18 8.35
C VAL A 289 -17.01 21.69 8.32
N PRO A 290 -16.72 20.38 8.41
CA PRO A 290 -15.34 19.91 8.39
C PRO A 290 -14.80 19.89 6.95
N GLY A 291 -14.26 21.02 6.50
CA GLY A 291 -13.51 21.16 5.24
C GLY A 291 -12.09 20.59 5.31
N ARG A 292 -11.92 19.29 5.58
CA ARG A 292 -10.58 18.65 5.59
C ARG A 292 -10.11 18.19 4.19
N GLN A 293 -11.02 18.09 3.21
CA GLN A 293 -10.73 17.68 1.83
C GLN A 293 -9.97 18.74 1.03
N THR A 294 -10.31 20.02 1.21
CA THR A 294 -9.62 21.14 0.55
C THR A 294 -8.16 21.26 1.02
N GLY A 295 -7.87 20.88 2.27
CA GLY A 295 -6.52 20.88 2.82
C GLY A 295 -5.58 19.90 2.13
N ALA A 296 -5.99 18.63 1.97
CA ALA A 296 -5.10 17.60 1.40
C ALA A 296 -4.76 17.85 -0.09
N VAL A 297 -5.72 18.34 -0.87
CA VAL A 297 -5.48 18.68 -2.30
C VAL A 297 -4.58 19.90 -2.43
N ALA A 298 -4.75 20.91 -1.55
CA ALA A 298 -3.89 22.09 -1.51
C ALA A 298 -2.46 21.75 -1.05
N ASP A 299 -2.31 20.86 -0.06
CA ASP A 299 -1.01 20.37 0.39
C ASP A 299 -0.28 19.62 -0.73
N ASP A 300 -0.99 18.75 -1.46
CA ASP A 300 -0.41 18.02 -2.59
C ASP A 300 -0.03 18.98 -3.74
N ALA A 301 -0.80 20.04 -3.99
CA ALA A 301 -0.47 21.06 -4.99
C ALA A 301 0.73 21.92 -4.58
N ALA A 302 0.86 22.24 -3.28
CA ALA A 302 2.03 22.91 -2.75
C ALA A 302 3.28 22.03 -2.87
N ASP A 303 3.15 20.72 -2.64
CA ASP A 303 4.23 19.75 -2.86
C ASP A 303 4.63 19.66 -4.34
N ASP A 304 3.65 19.62 -5.25
CA ASP A 304 3.87 19.58 -6.69
C ASP A 304 4.62 20.82 -7.21
N ALA A 305 4.44 21.98 -6.55
CA ALA A 305 5.09 23.25 -6.90
C ALA A 305 6.56 23.34 -6.44
N LEU A 306 7.01 22.48 -5.52
CA LEU A 306 8.39 22.48 -5.00
C LEU A 306 9.39 21.73 -5.89
N ILE A 307 8.89 21.01 -6.90
CA ILE A 307 9.67 20.15 -7.79
C ILE A 307 9.43 20.58 -9.23
N THR A 308 10.51 20.84 -9.97
CA THR A 308 10.40 21.18 -11.39
C THR A 308 10.09 19.95 -12.25
N THR A 309 9.57 20.17 -13.45
CA THR A 309 9.29 19.12 -14.45
C THR A 309 10.55 18.30 -14.78
N ASP A 310 11.69 18.97 -14.96
CA ASP A 310 12.99 18.35 -15.22
C ASP A 310 13.50 17.51 -14.04
N GLU A 311 13.39 18.04 -12.81
CA GLU A 311 13.79 17.31 -11.60
C GLU A 311 12.93 16.05 -11.41
N ALA A 312 11.61 16.16 -11.62
CA ALA A 312 10.70 15.04 -11.55
C ALA A 312 11.05 13.98 -12.62
N ALA A 313 11.29 14.39 -13.86
CA ALA A 313 11.65 13.47 -14.95
C ALA A 313 12.96 12.73 -14.67
N ALA A 314 14.00 13.45 -14.22
CA ALA A 314 15.28 12.84 -13.86
C ALA A 314 15.16 11.83 -12.72
N LEU A 315 14.31 12.10 -11.72
CA LEU A 315 14.05 11.17 -10.63
C LEU A 315 13.25 9.94 -11.08
N VAL A 316 12.17 10.12 -11.85
CA VAL A 316 11.33 9.01 -12.34
C VAL A 316 12.18 8.02 -13.14
N LEU A 317 13.08 8.50 -13.99
CA LEU A 317 13.95 7.60 -14.78
C LEU A 317 15.14 7.06 -13.99
N GLY A 318 15.73 7.85 -13.09
CA GLY A 318 16.80 7.37 -12.22
C GLY A 318 16.35 6.24 -11.29
N LEU A 319 15.08 6.27 -10.83
CA LEU A 319 14.49 5.23 -9.99
C LEU A 319 14.24 3.90 -10.72
N GLN A 320 14.39 3.85 -12.05
CA GLN A 320 14.32 2.58 -12.79
C GLN A 320 15.56 1.70 -12.53
N ASP A 321 16.66 2.28 -12.02
CA ASP A 321 17.76 1.50 -11.49
C ASP A 321 17.37 0.84 -10.15
N ARG A 322 17.32 -0.50 -10.11
CA ARG A 322 17.00 -1.28 -8.90
C ARG A 322 17.82 -0.88 -7.68
N VAL A 323 19.13 -0.65 -7.82
CA VAL A 323 19.98 -0.31 -6.66
C VAL A 323 19.67 1.09 -6.15
N THR A 324 19.43 2.05 -7.05
CA THR A 324 18.97 3.40 -6.70
C THR A 324 17.65 3.36 -5.95
N ARG A 325 16.67 2.59 -6.44
CA ARG A 325 15.39 2.38 -5.77
C ARG A 325 15.55 1.74 -4.39
N ASP A 326 16.37 0.71 -4.28
CA ASP A 326 16.57 -0.01 -3.01
C ASP A 326 17.24 0.90 -1.96
N ARG A 327 18.18 1.75 -2.37
CA ARG A 327 18.74 2.82 -1.52
C ARG A 327 17.71 3.88 -1.14
N ALA A 328 16.80 4.23 -2.04
CA ALA A 328 15.70 5.16 -1.74
C ALA A 328 14.67 4.55 -0.77
N ALA A 329 14.51 3.23 -0.76
CA ALA A 329 13.62 2.51 0.16
C ALA A 329 14.10 2.59 1.62
N GLU A 330 15.38 2.88 1.87
CA GLU A 330 15.91 3.11 3.22
C GLU A 330 15.32 4.35 3.90
N TRP A 331 14.74 5.30 3.15
CA TRP A 331 14.14 6.52 3.68
C TRP A 331 12.71 6.30 4.17
N MET A 332 12.56 5.43 5.18
CA MET A 332 11.25 4.97 5.66
C MET A 332 10.86 5.50 7.06
N GLU A 333 11.80 6.11 7.79
CA GLU A 333 11.65 6.45 9.20
C GLU A 333 11.90 7.92 9.50
N GLY A 334 11.34 8.37 10.64
CA GLY A 334 11.53 9.72 11.13
C GLY A 334 11.07 10.80 10.15
N TRP A 335 11.82 11.90 10.12
CA TRP A 335 11.52 13.01 9.20
C TRP A 335 11.73 12.61 7.73
N GLU A 336 12.72 11.75 7.45
CA GLU A 336 13.02 11.26 6.10
C GLU A 336 11.84 10.50 5.51
N GLY A 337 11.22 9.59 6.28
CA GLY A 337 10.03 8.84 5.86
C GLY A 337 8.86 9.74 5.48
N THR A 338 8.57 10.77 6.29
CA THR A 338 7.46 11.70 6.00
C THR A 338 7.71 12.55 4.75
N ALA A 339 8.94 13.00 4.54
CA ALA A 339 9.33 13.76 3.35
C ALA A 339 9.40 12.86 2.11
N ALA A 340 9.86 11.62 2.26
CA ALA A 340 9.95 10.63 1.19
C ALA A 340 8.58 10.25 0.68
N LEU A 341 7.61 10.00 1.56
CA LEU A 341 6.23 9.74 1.15
C LEU A 341 5.65 10.91 0.32
N ARG A 342 5.93 12.18 0.69
CA ARG A 342 5.52 13.34 -0.11
C ARG A 342 6.18 13.33 -1.49
N LEU A 343 7.49 13.12 -1.55
CA LEU A 343 8.24 13.02 -2.81
C LEU A 343 7.67 11.93 -3.72
N TRP A 344 7.47 10.72 -3.21
CA TRP A 344 6.96 9.59 -3.99
C TRP A 344 5.56 9.83 -4.53
N ARG A 345 4.69 10.50 -3.77
CA ARG A 345 3.37 10.94 -4.26
C ARG A 345 3.49 11.92 -5.42
N VAL A 346 4.37 12.93 -5.33
CA VAL A 346 4.60 13.87 -6.44
C VAL A 346 5.10 13.12 -7.68
N LEU A 347 6.10 12.26 -7.54
CA LEU A 347 6.66 11.51 -8.68
C LEU A 347 5.62 10.59 -9.33
N ALA A 348 4.80 9.90 -8.54
CA ALA A 348 3.72 9.06 -9.07
C ALA A 348 2.71 9.87 -9.91
N ARG A 349 2.32 11.06 -9.44
CA ARG A 349 1.42 11.96 -10.19
C ARG A 349 2.04 12.53 -11.47
N ARG A 350 3.37 12.62 -11.54
CA ARG A 350 4.13 13.15 -12.69
C ARG A 350 4.43 12.09 -13.76
N CYS A 351 4.06 10.82 -13.54
CA CYS A 351 4.17 9.75 -14.53
C CYS A 351 2.99 9.82 -15.51
N VAL A 352 3.08 10.73 -16.48
CA VAL A 352 2.06 10.98 -17.50
C VAL A 352 2.19 10.02 -18.69
N THR A 353 1.12 9.83 -19.47
CA THR A 353 1.15 9.04 -20.72
C THR A 353 2.24 9.54 -21.68
N PRO A 354 3.07 8.67 -22.30
CA PRO A 354 3.04 7.19 -22.26
C PRO A 354 3.86 6.54 -21.12
N TYR A 355 4.45 7.31 -20.21
CA TYR A 355 5.35 6.83 -19.14
C TYR A 355 4.61 6.26 -17.92
N GLN A 356 3.38 5.77 -18.06
CA GLN A 356 2.57 5.30 -16.92
C GLN A 356 3.21 4.10 -16.20
N GLU A 357 3.86 3.20 -16.94
CA GLU A 357 4.57 2.03 -16.40
C GLU A 357 5.71 2.43 -15.46
N HIS A 358 6.34 3.59 -15.69
CA HIS A 358 7.43 4.10 -14.85
C HIS A 358 6.95 4.53 -13.46
N ALA A 359 5.62 4.65 -13.25
CA ALA A 359 5.02 4.93 -11.96
C ALA A 359 5.16 3.76 -10.96
N ALA A 360 5.41 2.53 -11.43
CA ALA A 360 5.51 1.36 -10.56
C ALA A 360 6.56 1.54 -9.46
N ALA A 361 7.73 2.10 -9.79
CA ALA A 361 8.80 2.37 -8.82
C ALA A 361 8.40 3.40 -7.73
N PRO A 362 7.98 4.64 -8.05
CA PRO A 362 7.57 5.61 -7.04
C PRO A 362 6.32 5.17 -6.27
N LEU A 363 5.34 4.49 -6.91
CA LEU A 363 4.17 3.95 -6.21
C LEU A 363 4.55 2.86 -5.20
N THR A 364 5.50 1.98 -5.56
CA THR A 364 6.02 0.96 -4.62
C THR A 364 6.74 1.60 -3.43
N LEU A 365 7.55 2.63 -3.67
CA LEU A 365 8.23 3.37 -2.61
C LEU A 365 7.23 4.15 -1.72
N ALA A 366 6.19 4.74 -2.30
CA ALA A 366 5.10 5.36 -1.55
C ALA A 366 4.38 4.33 -0.67
N GLY A 367 4.11 3.14 -1.22
CA GLY A 367 3.50 2.04 -0.48
C GLY A 367 4.36 1.56 0.70
N TRP A 368 5.64 1.31 0.45
CA TRP A 368 6.61 0.90 1.47
C TRP A 368 6.75 1.92 2.61
N THR A 369 6.88 3.21 2.26
CA THR A 369 7.02 4.29 3.25
C THR A 369 5.72 4.52 4.02
N ALA A 370 4.55 4.46 3.37
CA ALA A 370 3.26 4.52 4.05
C ALA A 370 3.09 3.38 5.05
N TRP A 371 3.42 2.15 4.66
CA TRP A 371 3.35 0.99 5.54
C TRP A 371 4.31 1.14 6.73
N SER A 372 5.53 1.60 6.47
CA SER A 372 6.53 1.86 7.49
C SER A 372 6.11 2.94 8.48
N LEU A 373 5.35 3.95 8.06
CA LEU A 373 4.79 4.98 8.93
C LEU A 373 3.50 4.55 9.65
N GLY A 374 3.02 3.32 9.43
CA GLY A 374 1.80 2.78 10.02
C GLY A 374 0.51 3.15 9.28
N ASP A 375 0.60 3.70 8.07
CA ASP A 375 -0.53 3.97 7.19
C ASP A 375 -0.75 2.79 6.21
N GLU A 376 -1.21 1.66 6.75
CA GLU A 376 -1.49 0.47 5.95
C GLU A 376 -2.53 0.69 4.83
N PRO A 377 -3.63 1.45 5.03
CA PRO A 377 -4.59 1.70 3.96
C PRO A 377 -3.94 2.39 2.76
N THR A 378 -3.17 3.46 3.01
CA THR A 378 -2.43 4.15 1.94
C THR A 378 -1.40 3.22 1.29
N ALA A 379 -0.74 2.36 2.07
CA ALA A 379 0.20 1.39 1.55
C ALA A 379 -0.44 0.42 0.55
N ARG A 380 -1.57 -0.19 0.92
CA ARG A 380 -2.29 -1.13 0.05
C ARG A 380 -2.78 -0.45 -1.22
N VAL A 381 -3.28 0.78 -1.13
CA VAL A 381 -3.69 1.55 -2.32
C VAL A 381 -2.50 1.83 -3.23
N ALA A 382 -1.39 2.33 -2.70
CA ALA A 382 -0.21 2.64 -3.49
C ALA A 382 0.39 1.40 -4.17
N LEU A 383 0.45 0.27 -3.45
CA LEU A 383 0.95 -1.00 -3.99
C LEU A 383 -0.01 -1.59 -5.02
N GLY A 384 -1.33 -1.48 -4.82
CA GLY A 384 -2.32 -1.86 -5.83
C GLY A 384 -2.15 -1.08 -7.11
N LEU A 385 -1.99 0.25 -7.02
CA LEU A 385 -1.74 1.10 -8.19
C LEU A 385 -0.39 0.80 -8.86
N ALA A 386 0.63 0.39 -8.10
CA ALA A 386 1.89 -0.03 -8.69
C ALA A 386 1.72 -1.30 -9.55
N LEU A 387 0.89 -2.25 -9.09
CA LEU A 387 0.58 -3.48 -9.82
C LEU A 387 -0.35 -3.26 -11.01
N ASP A 388 -1.23 -2.26 -10.94
CA ASP A 388 -2.02 -1.81 -12.09
C ASP A 388 -1.12 -1.21 -13.19
N ALA A 389 -0.03 -0.54 -12.80
CA ALA A 389 0.94 0.05 -13.73
C ALA A 389 1.92 -0.99 -14.31
N ASP A 390 2.41 -1.92 -13.49
CA ASP A 390 3.23 -3.06 -13.91
C ASP A 390 2.90 -4.30 -13.04
N PRO A 391 2.14 -5.26 -13.57
CA PRO A 391 1.77 -6.48 -12.85
C PRO A 391 2.96 -7.37 -12.46
N GLU A 392 4.08 -7.28 -13.19
CA GLU A 392 5.27 -8.10 -12.98
C GLU A 392 6.29 -7.42 -12.05
N TYR A 393 5.96 -6.25 -11.48
CA TYR A 393 6.84 -5.54 -10.57
C TYR A 393 7.01 -6.28 -9.23
N VAL A 394 8.01 -7.17 -9.18
CA VAL A 394 8.25 -8.12 -8.08
C VAL A 394 8.25 -7.45 -6.70
N PHE A 395 8.85 -6.26 -6.58
CA PHE A 395 8.92 -5.56 -5.30
C PHE A 395 7.52 -5.13 -4.81
N ALA A 396 6.66 -4.64 -5.70
CA ALA A 396 5.27 -4.32 -5.37
C ALA A 396 4.49 -5.57 -4.99
N ARG A 397 4.66 -6.68 -5.73
CA ARG A 397 3.96 -7.96 -5.45
C ARG A 397 4.29 -8.48 -4.04
N LEU A 398 5.57 -8.51 -3.70
CA LEU A 398 6.02 -9.01 -2.39
C LEU A 398 5.53 -8.12 -1.25
N LEU A 399 5.62 -6.80 -1.40
CA LEU A 399 5.11 -5.87 -0.38
C LEU A 399 3.59 -5.92 -0.26
N HIS A 400 2.87 -6.02 -1.38
CA HIS A 400 1.41 -6.11 -1.39
C HIS A 400 0.94 -7.39 -0.71
N GLN A 401 1.58 -8.52 -0.99
CA GLN A 401 1.32 -9.78 -0.30
C GLN A 401 1.62 -9.67 1.20
N ALA A 402 2.79 -9.15 1.58
CA ALA A 402 3.18 -8.98 2.98
C ALA A 402 2.19 -8.09 3.76
N CYS A 403 1.73 -6.99 3.15
CA CYS A 403 0.72 -6.10 3.72
C CYS A 403 -0.64 -6.78 3.90
N ASN A 404 -1.01 -7.71 3.01
CA ASN A 404 -2.28 -8.43 3.06
C ASN A 404 -2.24 -9.63 4.02
N GLU A 405 -1.07 -10.22 4.23
CA GLU A 405 -0.86 -11.29 5.22
C GLU A 405 -0.68 -10.75 6.66
N GLY A 406 -0.59 -9.43 6.83
CA GLY A 406 -0.47 -8.79 8.14
C GLY A 406 0.91 -8.96 8.78
N LEU A 407 1.97 -9.06 7.96
CA LEU A 407 3.35 -9.11 8.46
C LEU A 407 3.71 -7.79 9.17
N ASP A 408 4.63 -7.84 10.13
CA ASP A 408 5.14 -6.63 10.78
C ASP A 408 6.21 -5.96 9.89
N PRO A 409 6.04 -4.69 9.47
CA PRO A 409 7.04 -3.96 8.70
C PRO A 409 8.41 -3.87 9.39
N GLU A 410 8.49 -3.97 10.73
CA GLU A 410 9.76 -3.86 11.46
C GLU A 410 10.79 -4.92 11.06
N SER A 411 10.34 -6.12 10.66
CA SER A 411 11.24 -7.18 10.18
C SER A 411 12.02 -6.74 8.94
N LEU A 412 11.34 -6.06 8.00
CA LEU A 412 11.94 -5.54 6.78
C LEU A 412 12.76 -4.27 7.07
N ARG A 413 12.30 -3.39 7.97
CA ARG A 413 13.08 -2.21 8.42
C ARG A 413 14.41 -2.63 9.01
N SER A 414 14.43 -3.62 9.91
CA SER A 414 15.65 -4.15 10.52
C SER A 414 16.65 -4.68 9.50
N CYS A 415 16.16 -5.41 8.48
CA CYS A 415 16.99 -5.90 7.37
C CYS A 415 17.63 -4.73 6.60
N LEU A 416 16.83 -3.74 6.19
CA LEU A 416 17.32 -2.58 5.44
C LEU A 416 18.31 -1.72 6.25
N ARG A 417 18.10 -1.56 7.56
CA ARG A 417 19.06 -0.88 8.45
C ARG A 417 20.39 -1.63 8.51
N SER A 418 20.35 -2.95 8.70
CA SER A 418 21.56 -3.79 8.76
C SER A 418 22.37 -3.71 7.48
N GLU A 419 21.70 -3.73 6.32
CA GLU A 419 22.37 -3.56 5.03
C GLU A 419 22.97 -2.16 4.85
N ARG A 420 22.26 -1.11 5.25
CA ARG A 420 22.76 0.27 5.22
C ARG A 420 24.02 0.42 6.07
N ASP A 421 24.01 -0.14 7.28
CA ASP A 421 25.13 -0.08 8.22
C ASP A 421 26.34 -0.87 7.71
N ALA A 422 26.12 -2.07 7.14
CA ALA A 422 27.17 -2.87 6.52
C ALA A 422 27.82 -2.14 5.33
N ARG A 423 27.03 -1.43 4.51
CA ARG A 423 27.54 -0.61 3.41
C ARG A 423 28.34 0.60 3.90
N ALA A 424 27.82 1.32 4.90
CA ALA A 424 28.52 2.46 5.48
C ALA A 424 29.86 2.04 6.10
N ALA A 425 29.93 0.86 6.72
CA ALA A 425 31.18 0.28 7.22
C ALA A 425 32.16 -0.04 6.07
N SER A 426 31.69 -0.66 4.99
CA SER A 426 32.54 -0.97 3.82
C SER A 426 33.06 0.28 3.09
N GLU A 427 32.29 1.37 3.03
CA GLU A 427 32.73 2.65 2.45
C GLU A 427 33.77 3.36 3.33
N GLN A 428 33.71 3.18 4.66
CA GLN A 428 34.71 3.68 5.60
C GLN A 428 35.99 2.84 5.64
N GLU A 429 35.91 1.54 5.30
CA GLU A 429 37.05 0.62 5.27
C GLU A 429 37.90 0.73 3.99
N VAL A 430 37.53 1.53 2.99
CA VAL A 430 38.40 1.79 1.83
C VAL A 430 39.68 2.51 2.31
N PRO A 431 40.87 1.88 2.24
CA PRO A 431 42.06 2.44 2.85
C PRO A 431 42.54 3.66 2.07
N SER A 432 42.66 4.81 2.75
CA SER A 432 43.39 5.98 2.24
C SER A 432 44.79 5.56 1.75
N PRO A 433 45.23 5.98 0.56
CA PRO A 433 46.56 5.63 0.10
C PRO A 433 47.58 6.42 0.93
N SER A 434 48.63 5.70 1.35
CA SER A 434 49.88 6.18 1.98
C SER A 434 49.93 6.32 3.50
N ARG A 435 50.15 5.19 4.18
CA ARG A 435 51.17 5.16 5.25
C ARG A 435 52.34 4.33 4.76
N ARG A 436 53.40 5.01 4.30
CA ARG A 436 54.68 4.40 3.91
C ARG A 436 55.15 3.44 5.01
N VAL A 437 55.23 2.16 4.69
CA VAL A 437 55.96 1.18 5.49
C VAL A 437 57.42 1.62 5.52
N ARG A 438 57.86 2.14 6.66
CA ARG A 438 59.27 2.43 6.90
C ARG A 438 59.90 1.12 7.37
N MET A 439 60.57 0.41 6.45
CA MET A 439 61.46 -0.67 6.85
C MET A 439 62.56 -0.09 7.74
N ARG A 440 62.59 -0.49 9.02
CA ARG A 440 63.72 -0.21 9.90
C ARG A 440 64.55 -1.47 10.00
N ALA A 441 65.65 -1.47 9.26
CA ALA A 441 66.75 -2.39 9.47
C ALA A 441 67.33 -2.18 10.87
N THR A 442 67.44 -3.25 11.66
CA THR A 442 68.33 -3.30 12.82
C THR A 442 69.24 -4.53 12.71
N ARG A 443 70.51 -4.27 12.98
CA ARG A 443 71.69 -5.07 12.71
C ARG A 443 72.09 -5.85 13.98
N ARG A 444 72.55 -7.09 13.78
CA ARG A 444 73.16 -8.06 14.75
C ARG A 444 74.25 -7.46 15.65
N PRO A 445 74.53 -8.02 16.87
CA PRO A 445 75.47 -9.16 17.07
C PRO A 445 75.06 -10.12 18.25
N GLY A 446 75.56 -11.34 18.52
CA GLY A 446 76.54 -12.29 17.96
C GLY A 446 76.64 -13.56 18.88
N THR A 447 76.74 -14.76 18.28
CA THR A 447 77.49 -16.04 18.59
C THR A 447 77.85 -16.52 20.02
N PRO A 448 78.30 -17.80 20.26
CA PRO A 448 78.12 -19.10 19.55
C PRO A 448 77.97 -20.35 20.50
N GLN A 449 78.16 -21.58 19.95
CA GLN A 449 78.37 -22.92 20.56
C GLN A 449 77.12 -23.79 20.86
N ALA A 450 77.07 -25.10 20.63
CA ALA A 450 77.99 -26.06 20.00
C ALA A 450 77.28 -27.43 19.79
N LEU A 451 77.92 -28.27 18.96
CA LEU A 451 78.09 -29.73 19.10
C LEU A 451 76.94 -30.72 18.77
N ARG A 452 77.30 -31.55 17.77
CA ARG A 452 77.19 -33.03 17.66
C ARG A 452 76.16 -33.64 16.70
N LYS A 453 76.75 -34.29 15.68
CA LYS A 453 76.28 -35.26 14.67
C LYS A 453 76.06 -36.68 15.29
N PRO A 454 75.98 -37.80 14.53
CA PRO A 454 74.97 -38.31 13.57
C PRO A 454 74.68 -39.83 13.74
N GLY A 455 73.90 -40.45 12.84
CA GLY A 455 73.89 -41.91 12.55
C GLY A 455 72.46 -42.50 12.50
N ARG A 456 71.87 -42.97 11.39
CA ARG A 456 72.18 -44.03 10.37
C ARG A 456 71.67 -45.44 10.79
N GLN A 457 71.08 -46.13 9.79
CA GLN A 457 70.77 -47.58 9.63
C GLN A 457 69.37 -48.02 10.08
N THR A 458 68.44 -48.42 9.21
CA THR A 458 68.33 -49.50 8.16
C THR A 458 67.68 -50.78 8.68
N ASP A 459 66.99 -51.44 7.74
CA ASP A 459 66.36 -52.77 7.75
C ASP A 459 64.92 -52.84 8.31
N GLY A 460 63.94 -53.45 7.64
CA GLY A 460 63.95 -54.33 6.47
C GLY A 460 63.10 -55.57 6.78
N SER A 461 61.90 -55.68 6.20
CA SER A 461 61.02 -56.87 6.13
C SER A 461 59.63 -56.39 5.69
N GLY A 462 58.89 -56.89 4.69
CA GLY A 462 59.03 -58.05 3.81
C GLY A 462 57.62 -58.48 3.33
N ARG A 463 57.46 -58.70 2.01
CA ARG A 463 56.34 -59.35 1.25
C ARG A 463 55.00 -58.58 1.08
N ARG A 464 54.51 -58.27 -0.15
CA ARG A 464 53.98 -59.10 -1.30
C ARG A 464 52.73 -59.91 -0.88
N THR A 465 51.58 -59.96 -1.57
CA THR A 465 51.22 -59.80 -3.01
C THR A 465 49.69 -59.93 -3.23
N THR A 466 49.17 -59.32 -4.32
CA THR A 466 48.08 -59.76 -5.26
C THR A 466 46.65 -59.98 -4.75
N ALA A 467 45.56 -59.87 -5.51
CA ALA A 467 45.16 -59.23 -6.78
C ALA A 467 43.66 -59.57 -6.97
N GLY A 468 42.87 -58.69 -7.60
CA GLY A 468 41.88 -59.11 -8.60
C GLY A 468 40.38 -59.20 -8.24
N VAL A 469 39.59 -58.64 -9.18
CA VAL A 469 38.33 -59.20 -9.76
C VAL A 469 36.98 -58.59 -9.29
N ARG A 470 36.37 -57.79 -10.20
CA ARG A 470 34.91 -57.52 -10.39
C ARG A 470 34.24 -58.73 -11.12
N PRO A 471 32.94 -58.79 -11.53
CA PRO A 471 31.75 -57.92 -11.34
C PRO A 471 30.44 -58.71 -11.00
N GLY A 472 29.29 -58.02 -10.90
CA GLY A 472 27.97 -58.66 -11.09
C GLY A 472 26.76 -57.76 -10.77
N GLY A 473 26.06 -57.26 -11.80
CA GLY A 473 24.64 -56.83 -11.72
C GLY A 473 23.68 -58.04 -11.69
N PRO A 474 22.34 -57.90 -11.83
CA PRO A 474 21.68 -57.03 -12.82
C PRO A 474 20.40 -56.29 -12.35
N ALA A 475 19.83 -55.54 -13.31
CA ALA A 475 18.64 -54.70 -13.31
C ALA A 475 17.31 -55.45 -13.51
N ALA A 476 16.17 -54.76 -13.25
CA ALA A 476 14.81 -54.88 -13.84
C ALA A 476 13.78 -54.27 -12.83
N THR A 477 12.66 -53.59 -13.13
CA THR A 477 11.98 -53.02 -14.32
C THR A 477 10.81 -52.14 -13.80
N ARG A 478 10.26 -51.29 -14.69
CA ARG A 478 9.00 -50.51 -14.58
C ARG A 478 7.76 -51.32 -14.14
N PRO A 479 6.64 -50.64 -13.82
CA PRO A 479 5.54 -50.65 -14.81
C PRO A 479 4.82 -49.29 -14.98
N GLY A 480 4.15 -49.15 -16.13
CA GLY A 480 3.26 -48.04 -16.46
C GLY A 480 1.78 -48.43 -16.53
N SER A 481 0.94 -47.39 -16.61
CA SER A 481 -0.40 -47.28 -17.22
C SER A 481 -1.44 -48.39 -17.05
N GLY A 482 -2.59 -48.04 -16.45
CA GLY A 482 -3.84 -48.80 -16.57
C GLY A 482 -5.05 -48.02 -16.04
N THR A 483 -5.83 -47.45 -16.96
CA THR A 483 -7.18 -46.90 -16.74
C THR A 483 -8.21 -48.02 -16.50
N PRO A 484 -9.27 -47.80 -15.72
CA PRO A 484 -10.45 -48.67 -15.75
C PRO A 484 -11.55 -48.07 -16.65
N ARG A 485 -11.88 -48.80 -17.72
CA ARG A 485 -13.14 -48.65 -18.46
C ARG A 485 -14.25 -49.36 -17.70
N HIS A 486 -15.32 -48.65 -17.34
CA HIS A 486 -16.62 -49.27 -17.04
C HIS A 486 -17.43 -49.42 -18.33
N GLY A 487 -17.93 -50.63 -18.56
CA GLY A 487 -18.67 -51.05 -19.74
C GLY A 487 -20.08 -50.45 -19.83
N GLY A 488 -20.51 -50.22 -21.07
CA GLY A 488 -21.86 -49.80 -21.41
C GLY A 488 -22.88 -50.93 -21.35
N GLN A 489 -24.11 -50.55 -21.00
CA GLN A 489 -25.32 -51.30 -21.31
C GLN A 489 -25.84 -50.89 -22.69
N ARG A 490 -26.20 -51.89 -23.49
CA ARG A 490 -26.89 -51.76 -24.77
C ARG A 490 -28.34 -51.32 -24.57
N GLY A 491 -28.84 -50.52 -25.51
CA GLY A 491 -30.21 -50.05 -25.55
C GLY A 491 -31.24 -51.06 -26.06
N SER A 492 -32.48 -50.59 -26.06
CA SER A 492 -33.55 -51.07 -26.92
C SER A 492 -34.29 -49.85 -27.50
N ARG A 493 -34.78 -50.02 -28.73
CA ARG A 493 -35.27 -48.99 -29.65
C ARG A 493 -36.68 -49.43 -30.05
N SER A 494 -37.69 -48.58 -29.85
CA SER A 494 -38.99 -48.53 -30.55
C SER A 494 -39.78 -47.40 -29.86
N GLY A 495 -40.45 -46.44 -30.50
CA GLY A 495 -41.02 -46.36 -31.84
C GLY A 495 -42.37 -45.65 -31.67
N ARG A 496 -42.62 -44.66 -32.52
CA ARG A 496 -43.78 -43.74 -32.59
C ARG A 496 -43.81 -42.56 -31.63
#